data_AF-A0A4Z2DT03-F1
#
_entry.id   AF-A0A4Z2DT03-F1
#
_cell.length_a   1.000
_cell.length_b   1.000
_cell.length_c   1.000
_cell.angle_alpha   90.00
_cell.angle_beta   90.00
_cell.angle_gamma   90.00
#
_symmetry.space_group_name_H-M   'P 1'
#
loop_
_entity.id
_entity.type
_entity.pdbx_description
1 polymer ?
#
loop_
_entity_poly.entity_id
_entity_poly.type
_entity_poly.pdbx_seq_one_letter_code
_entity_poly.pdbx_strand_id
1 'polypeptide(L)'
;MKLLDQLGLEGLSSLLSNGSKRYKIDARLESYSCKMVSEEKRQFKELVSRLSGDESQECPVLYLGSSQTLRDLYEMTGQVVDPETIRMSVEQYQSPPISSSLSPPRSLCSGRKRARSEASVCLDDSTSEPPCSPKSSASSLSTKDLFCLMSTLNSCFGPTYDFLTARSDEFCLEPELWLVKHYISRFCSIYVDKYEDLAPHLWKVIGDEIVPAQCCIYSYRPDHLSDPYSSGCLASFNYFFYNRCLRRVLFFSLRVLNDSLVEDEDELNESNLY
;
A
#
# COMPACT_ATOMS: atom_id res chain seq x y z
N MET A 1 5.35 -6.44 -12.17
CA MET A 1 3.92 -6.63 -11.85
C MET A 1 3.09 -6.18 -13.04
N LYS A 2 1.92 -6.77 -13.28
CA LYS A 2 1.10 -6.38 -14.44
C LYS A 2 0.20 -5.18 -14.09
N LEU A 3 0.35 -4.07 -14.82
CA LEU A 3 -0.59 -2.93 -14.81
C LEU A 3 -1.99 -3.38 -15.25
N LEU A 4 -3.01 -2.80 -14.61
CA LEU A 4 -4.42 -3.00 -14.91
C LEU A 4 -4.98 -1.68 -15.45
N ASP A 5 -5.26 -1.67 -16.74
CA ASP A 5 -5.71 -0.46 -17.45
C ASP A 5 -7.09 -0.02 -16.92
N GLN A 6 -7.15 1.14 -16.27
CA GLN A 6 -8.35 1.69 -15.64
C GLN A 6 -8.47 3.17 -16.00
N LEU A 7 -9.28 3.46 -17.03
CA LEU A 7 -9.50 4.82 -17.55
C LEU A 7 -9.92 5.84 -16.46
N GLY A 8 -10.65 5.39 -15.43
CA GLY A 8 -11.03 6.23 -14.30
C GLY A 8 -9.84 6.65 -13.43
N LEU A 9 -8.84 5.79 -13.23
CA LEU A 9 -7.63 6.14 -12.49
C LEU A 9 -6.72 7.03 -13.34
N GLU A 10 -6.54 6.71 -14.63
CA GLU A 10 -5.73 7.50 -15.58
C GLU A 10 -6.25 8.94 -15.70
N GLY A 11 -7.56 9.12 -15.86
CA GLY A 11 -8.20 10.43 -15.88
C GLY A 11 -7.98 11.22 -14.60
N LEU A 12 -8.08 10.58 -13.43
CA LEU A 12 -7.78 11.21 -12.14
C LEU A 12 -6.30 11.56 -11.97
N SER A 13 -5.39 10.72 -12.47
CA SER A 13 -3.95 10.97 -12.52
C SER A 13 -3.66 12.25 -13.31
N SER A 14 -4.23 12.36 -14.50
CA SER A 14 -4.10 13.56 -15.36
C SER A 14 -4.71 14.81 -14.72
N LEU A 15 -5.88 14.69 -14.06
CA LEU A 15 -6.50 15.80 -13.34
C LEU A 15 -5.67 16.28 -12.14
N LEU A 16 -4.98 15.39 -11.43
CA LEU A 16 -4.11 15.75 -10.31
C LEU A 16 -2.81 16.42 -10.79
N SER A 17 -2.17 15.88 -11.84
CA SER A 17 -0.94 16.45 -12.42
C SER A 17 -1.16 17.85 -13.01
N ASN A 18 -2.30 18.05 -13.67
CA ASN A 18 -2.71 19.37 -14.20
C ASN A 18 -3.50 20.21 -13.17
N GLY A 19 -3.59 19.75 -11.91
CA GLY A 19 -4.45 20.30 -10.88
C GLY A 19 -3.90 21.53 -10.17
N SER A 20 -2.82 22.16 -10.65
CA SER A 20 -2.20 23.32 -10.01
C SER A 20 -1.75 24.37 -11.02
N LYS A 21 -2.01 25.63 -10.70
CA LYS A 21 -1.48 26.79 -11.45
C LYS A 21 -0.11 27.27 -10.97
N ARG A 22 0.35 26.80 -9.81
CA ARG A 22 1.55 27.34 -9.12
C ARG A 22 2.68 26.33 -9.03
N TYR A 23 2.37 25.04 -9.11
CA TYR A 23 3.33 23.96 -8.94
C TYR A 23 3.20 22.98 -10.10
N LYS A 24 4.34 22.46 -10.55
CA LYS A 24 4.37 21.33 -11.48
C LYS A 24 4.20 20.05 -10.68
N ILE A 25 3.10 19.34 -10.92
CA ILE A 25 2.75 18.12 -10.20
C ILE A 25 2.88 16.93 -11.15
N ASP A 26 3.57 15.88 -10.71
CA ASP A 26 3.48 14.55 -11.31
C ASP A 26 2.72 13.66 -10.31
N ALA A 27 1.48 13.32 -10.68
CA ALA A 27 0.60 12.46 -9.92
C ALA A 27 0.35 11.16 -10.70
N ARG A 28 0.51 10.04 -10.00
CA ARG A 28 0.34 8.69 -10.53
C ARG A 28 -0.65 7.91 -9.69
N LEU A 29 -1.73 7.50 -10.33
CA LEU A 29 -2.77 6.68 -9.75
C LEU A 29 -2.95 5.43 -10.63
N GLU A 30 -2.38 4.31 -10.21
CA GLU A 30 -2.19 3.13 -11.06
C GLU A 30 -2.57 1.85 -10.30
N SER A 31 -3.13 0.86 -10.98
CA SER A 31 -3.57 -0.41 -10.37
C SER A 31 -2.76 -1.59 -10.91
N TYR A 32 -2.29 -2.47 -10.04
CA TYR A 32 -1.36 -3.55 -10.37
C TYR A 32 -1.83 -4.90 -9.81
N SER A 33 -1.66 -5.95 -10.60
CA SER A 33 -1.93 -7.33 -10.19
C SER A 33 -0.66 -8.00 -9.63
N CYS A 34 -0.66 -8.40 -8.34
CA CYS A 34 0.41 -9.20 -7.69
C CYS A 34 0.42 -10.69 -8.15
N LYS A 35 -0.02 -10.99 -9.37
CA LYS A 35 0.07 -12.34 -9.96
C LYS A 35 1.46 -12.53 -10.58
N MET A 36 2.36 -13.19 -9.84
CA MET A 36 3.68 -13.59 -10.36
C MET A 36 3.55 -14.55 -11.54
N VAL A 37 4.07 -14.19 -12.72
CA VAL A 37 4.30 -15.12 -13.83
C VAL A 37 5.74 -15.65 -13.78
N SER A 38 6.25 -16.25 -14.87
CA SER A 38 7.55 -16.95 -14.84
C SER A 38 8.72 -16.05 -14.49
N GLU A 39 8.69 -14.78 -14.91
CA GLU A 39 9.75 -13.81 -14.65
C GLU A 39 9.74 -13.33 -13.20
N GLU A 40 8.60 -12.89 -12.65
CA GLU A 40 8.54 -12.47 -11.25
C GLU A 40 8.81 -13.63 -10.29
N LYS A 41 8.50 -14.88 -10.68
CA LYS A 41 8.90 -16.07 -9.91
C LYS A 41 10.43 -16.26 -9.87
N ARG A 42 11.15 -15.85 -10.91
CA ARG A 42 12.63 -15.87 -10.93
C ARG A 42 13.16 -14.78 -10.02
N GLN A 43 12.69 -13.54 -10.20
CA GLN A 43 13.08 -12.37 -9.39
C GLN A 43 12.76 -12.57 -7.90
N PHE A 44 11.61 -13.18 -7.57
CA PHE A 44 11.25 -13.48 -6.17
C PHE A 44 12.20 -14.50 -5.53
N LYS A 45 12.61 -15.55 -6.24
CA LYS A 45 13.61 -16.51 -5.75
C LYS A 45 14.97 -15.83 -5.53
N GLU A 46 15.35 -14.92 -6.42
CA GLU A 46 16.58 -14.13 -6.33
C GLU A 46 16.57 -13.20 -5.10
N LEU A 47 15.45 -12.51 -4.85
CA LEU A 47 15.27 -11.71 -3.63
C LEU A 47 15.33 -12.58 -2.36
N VAL A 48 14.64 -13.73 -2.34
CA VAL A 48 14.70 -14.67 -1.20
C VAL A 48 16.14 -15.14 -0.97
N SER A 49 16.87 -15.51 -2.03
CA SER A 49 18.27 -15.92 -1.93
C SER A 49 19.16 -14.80 -1.38
N ARG A 50 18.97 -13.56 -1.80
CA ARG A 50 19.71 -12.38 -1.29
C ARG A 50 19.43 -12.12 0.19
N LEU A 51 18.19 -12.33 0.63
CA LEU A 51 17.78 -12.07 2.00
C LEU A 51 18.25 -13.18 2.96
N SER A 52 18.22 -14.44 2.55
CA SER A 52 18.56 -15.57 3.43
C SER A 52 20.02 -15.65 3.89
N GLY A 53 20.96 -15.04 3.15
CA GLY A 53 22.41 -15.17 3.39
C GLY A 53 22.94 -16.58 3.15
N ASP A 54 24.24 -16.78 3.35
CA ASP A 54 24.83 -18.12 3.41
C ASP A 54 24.33 -18.86 4.67
N GLU A 55 24.05 -20.15 4.50
CA GLU A 55 23.31 -21.05 5.39
C GLU A 55 23.48 -20.82 6.90
N SER A 56 22.41 -20.39 7.62
CA SER A 56 22.14 -20.77 9.03
C SER A 56 20.86 -20.21 9.67
N GLN A 57 20.13 -19.25 9.07
CA GLN A 57 19.05 -18.54 9.79
C GLN A 57 17.64 -18.73 9.18
N GLU A 58 16.63 -18.85 10.05
CA GLU A 58 15.21 -18.75 9.68
C GLU A 58 14.93 -17.40 8.99
N CYS A 59 13.86 -17.33 8.19
CA CYS A 59 13.56 -16.18 7.31
C CYS A 59 13.84 -14.82 7.99
N PRO A 60 14.70 -13.97 7.40
CA PRO A 60 15.18 -12.77 8.06
C PRO A 60 14.04 -11.83 8.40
N VAL A 61 14.08 -11.27 9.60
CA VAL A 61 13.10 -10.28 10.06
C VAL A 61 13.26 -9.01 9.22
N LEU A 62 12.26 -8.74 8.38
CA LEU A 62 12.19 -7.53 7.58
C LEU A 62 11.72 -6.36 8.46
N TYR A 63 12.62 -5.44 8.76
CA TYR A 63 12.32 -4.21 9.49
C TYR A 63 11.77 -3.16 8.52
N LEU A 64 10.65 -2.55 8.89
CA LEU A 64 10.04 -1.41 8.21
C LEU A 64 10.52 -0.11 8.85
N GLY A 65 10.52 0.97 8.06
CA GLY A 65 10.63 2.34 8.56
C GLY A 65 9.39 2.77 9.35
N SER A 66 9.54 3.86 10.11
CA SER A 66 8.43 4.53 10.81
C SER A 66 7.46 5.19 9.82
N SER A 67 6.15 5.16 10.12
CA SER A 67 5.09 5.73 9.27
C SER A 67 5.42 7.14 8.76
N GLN A 68 5.26 7.33 7.45
CA GLN A 68 5.36 8.64 6.80
C GLN A 68 4.16 9.52 7.13
N THR A 69 2.94 8.96 7.11
CA THR A 69 1.71 9.70 7.42
C THR A 69 1.80 10.43 8.76
N LEU A 70 2.27 9.75 9.81
CA LEU A 70 2.32 10.32 11.17
C LEU A 70 3.35 11.44 11.30
N ARG A 71 4.57 11.22 10.77
CA ARG A 71 5.65 12.19 10.82
C ARG A 71 5.30 13.43 10.00
N ASP A 72 4.94 13.25 8.74
CA ASP A 72 4.71 14.35 7.81
C ASP A 72 3.43 15.13 8.20
N LEU A 73 2.42 14.50 8.81
CA LEU A 73 1.27 15.20 9.39
C LEU A 73 1.64 16.03 10.61
N TYR A 74 2.51 15.53 11.49
CA TYR A 74 3.04 16.30 12.64
C TYR A 74 3.84 17.52 12.14
N GLU A 75 4.72 17.35 11.15
CA GLU A 75 5.47 18.44 10.52
C GLU A 75 4.55 19.51 9.89
N MET A 76 3.44 19.08 9.28
CA MET A 76 2.50 19.95 8.56
C MET A 76 1.46 20.66 9.46
N THR A 77 1.23 20.18 10.69
CA THR A 77 0.15 20.67 11.57
C THR A 77 0.59 21.03 12.98
N GLY A 78 1.75 20.55 13.44
CA GLY A 78 2.18 20.61 14.84
C GLY A 78 1.34 19.76 15.80
N GLN A 79 0.34 19.01 15.32
CA GLN A 79 -0.54 18.21 16.17
C GLN A 79 0.10 16.87 16.50
N VAL A 80 0.32 16.62 17.80
CA VAL A 80 0.70 15.30 18.30
C VAL A 80 -0.53 14.40 18.27
N VAL A 81 -0.50 13.35 17.45
CA VAL A 81 -1.49 12.28 17.49
C VAL A 81 -1.13 11.34 18.64
N ASP A 82 -2.09 11.06 19.53
CA ASP A 82 -1.87 10.23 20.72
C ASP A 82 -1.49 8.78 20.31
N PRO A 83 -0.31 8.27 20.70
CA PRO A 83 0.15 6.91 20.41
C PRO A 83 -0.84 5.81 20.80
N GLU A 84 -1.64 5.99 21.86
CA GLU A 84 -2.63 4.98 22.29
C GLU A 84 -3.84 4.90 21.34
N THR A 85 -4.10 5.97 20.59
CA THR A 85 -5.18 6.03 19.59
C THR A 85 -4.75 5.56 18.20
N ILE A 86 -3.45 5.57 17.90
CA ILE A 86 -2.92 5.21 16.59
C ILE A 86 -3.07 3.70 16.36
N ARG A 87 -3.82 3.37 15.31
CA ARG A 87 -3.92 2.01 14.78
C ARG A 87 -3.25 1.94 13.43
N MET A 88 -2.41 0.94 13.25
CA MET A 88 -1.81 0.63 11.94
C MET A 88 -2.86 0.02 11.02
N SER A 89 -2.73 0.23 9.71
CA SER A 89 -3.56 -0.47 8.75
C SER A 89 -3.36 -1.98 8.85
N VAL A 90 -4.46 -2.72 8.82
CA VAL A 90 -4.49 -4.18 8.95
C VAL A 90 -5.46 -4.75 7.91
N GLU A 91 -5.17 -5.96 7.44
CA GLU A 91 -6.02 -6.66 6.50
C GLU A 91 -7.34 -7.10 7.19
N GLN A 92 -8.43 -6.38 6.90
CA GLN A 92 -9.75 -6.69 7.44
C GLN A 92 -10.45 -7.75 6.58
N TYR A 93 -10.25 -9.02 6.94
CA TYR A 93 -11.10 -10.11 6.45
C TYR A 93 -12.51 -9.95 7.02
N GLN A 94 -13.43 -9.38 6.25
CA GLN A 94 -14.86 -9.52 6.55
C GLN A 94 -15.24 -11.00 6.40
N SER A 95 -15.37 -11.69 7.53
CA SER A 95 -16.12 -12.94 7.57
C SER A 95 -17.53 -12.66 7.05
N PRO A 96 -18.09 -13.55 6.19
CA PRO A 96 -19.44 -13.35 5.70
C PRO A 96 -20.39 -13.23 6.89
N PRO A 97 -21.36 -12.30 6.87
CA PRO A 97 -22.28 -12.13 7.98
C PRO A 97 -22.96 -13.46 8.26
N ILE A 98 -22.81 -13.96 9.48
CA ILE A 98 -23.46 -15.19 9.91
C ILE A 98 -24.96 -14.90 9.91
N SER A 99 -25.63 -15.22 8.81
CA SER A 99 -27.09 -15.24 8.80
C SER A 99 -27.51 -16.22 9.89
N SER A 100 -28.20 -15.73 10.90
CA SER A 100 -28.78 -16.54 11.96
C SER A 100 -29.86 -17.44 11.37
N SER A 101 -29.43 -18.58 10.82
CA SER A 101 -30.30 -19.57 10.21
C SER A 101 -31.13 -20.24 11.30
N LEU A 102 -32.33 -19.69 11.50
CA LEU A 102 -33.38 -20.30 12.30
C LEU A 102 -33.54 -21.75 11.86
N SER A 103 -33.24 -22.67 12.77
CA SER A 103 -33.25 -24.10 12.47
C SER A 103 -34.69 -24.57 12.21
N PRO A 104 -34.96 -25.33 11.13
CA PRO A 104 -36.26 -25.99 10.97
C PRO A 104 -36.47 -27.05 12.06
N PRO A 105 -37.71 -27.25 12.54
CA PRO A 105 -37.98 -28.22 13.60
C PRO A 105 -37.76 -29.65 13.13
N ARG A 106 -37.27 -30.50 14.04
CA ARG A 106 -37.04 -31.94 13.79
C ARG A 106 -38.39 -32.66 13.62
N SER A 107 -38.54 -33.38 12.51
CA SER A 107 -39.55 -34.43 12.37
C SER A 107 -38.86 -35.80 12.32
N LEU A 108 -39.28 -36.73 13.17
CA LEU A 108 -38.86 -38.13 13.09
C LEU A 108 -39.74 -38.88 12.07
N CYS A 109 -39.14 -39.69 11.19
CA CYS A 109 -39.67 -41.01 10.82
C CYS A 109 -38.66 -41.91 10.07
N SER A 110 -38.35 -43.04 10.70
CA SER A 110 -37.87 -44.36 10.21
C SER A 110 -37.53 -44.59 8.72
N GLY A 111 -36.34 -45.17 8.43
CA GLY A 111 -35.91 -45.47 7.04
C GLY A 111 -34.78 -46.50 6.76
N ARG A 112 -34.45 -47.42 7.70
CA ARG A 112 -33.67 -48.69 7.51
C ARG A 112 -32.45 -48.81 6.53
N LYS A 113 -31.27 -49.07 7.13
CA LYS A 113 -30.14 -49.97 6.69
C LYS A 113 -29.28 -49.50 5.48
N ARG A 114 -27.97 -49.79 5.30
CA ARG A 114 -26.96 -50.74 5.84
C ARG A 114 -25.59 -49.99 5.97
N ALA A 115 -24.81 -50.00 7.05
CA ALA A 115 -23.93 -51.05 7.64
C ALA A 115 -22.51 -51.21 7.05
N ARG A 116 -21.49 -50.64 7.74
CA ARG A 116 -20.09 -51.09 7.97
C ARG A 116 -19.41 -50.00 8.84
N SER A 117 -19.20 -50.17 10.16
CA SER A 117 -18.00 -50.76 10.84
C SER A 117 -16.67 -50.23 10.27
N GLU A 118 -15.70 -49.75 11.06
CA GLU A 118 -15.33 -49.96 12.49
C GLU A 118 -15.07 -48.58 13.17
N ALA A 119 -15.31 -48.30 14.47
CA ALA A 119 -14.77 -48.88 15.71
C ALA A 119 -13.22 -48.83 15.79
N SER A 120 -12.55 -48.35 16.84
CA SER A 120 -12.98 -47.72 18.12
C SER A 120 -11.74 -47.30 18.93
N VAL A 121 -11.89 -46.41 19.93
CA VAL A 121 -10.98 -46.14 21.10
C VAL A 121 -9.51 -45.75 20.77
N CYS A 122 -8.73 -45.04 21.58
CA CYS A 122 -8.86 -44.27 22.83
C CYS A 122 -7.73 -43.20 22.84
N LEU A 123 -7.41 -42.39 23.86
CA LEU A 123 -7.83 -42.21 25.27
C LEU A 123 -7.73 -40.68 25.59
N ASP A 124 -7.82 -40.25 26.85
CA ASP A 124 -7.44 -38.91 27.31
C ASP A 124 -5.97 -38.83 27.79
N ASP A 125 -5.35 -37.66 27.64
CA ASP A 125 -4.34 -37.17 28.60
C ASP A 125 -4.48 -35.65 28.74
N SER A 126 -4.34 -35.16 29.98
CA SER A 126 -4.55 -33.77 30.35
C SER A 126 -3.23 -33.16 30.82
N THR A 127 -2.45 -32.62 29.88
CA THR A 127 -1.29 -31.78 30.20
C THR A 127 -1.62 -30.30 30.02
N SER A 128 -1.63 -29.59 31.14
CA SER A 128 -1.98 -28.18 31.24
C SER A 128 -0.81 -27.29 30.79
N GLU A 129 -0.76 -26.95 29.51
CA GLU A 129 0.08 -25.85 29.02
C GLU A 129 -0.49 -24.49 29.48
N PRO A 130 0.36 -23.55 29.91
CA PRO A 130 -0.11 -22.25 30.41
C PRO A 130 -0.71 -21.41 29.27
N PRO A 131 -1.64 -20.48 29.56
CA PRO A 131 -2.17 -19.58 28.54
C PRO A 131 -1.05 -18.67 28.05
N CYS A 132 -0.49 -19.02 26.88
CA CYS A 132 0.57 -18.25 26.24
C CYS A 132 0.05 -16.82 26.06
N SER A 133 0.74 -15.86 26.69
CA SER A 133 0.36 -14.45 26.60
C SER A 133 0.28 -14.03 25.14
N PRO A 134 -0.67 -13.14 24.76
CA PRO A 134 -0.81 -12.72 23.38
C PRO A 134 0.47 -12.00 22.95
N LYS A 135 1.31 -12.70 22.20
CA LYS A 135 2.51 -12.13 21.58
C LYS A 135 2.05 -10.95 20.74
N SER A 136 2.56 -9.76 21.06
CA SER A 136 2.36 -8.53 20.30
C SER A 136 2.55 -8.82 18.81
N SER A 137 1.45 -8.80 18.06
CA SER A 137 1.43 -9.12 16.62
C SER A 137 1.89 -7.89 15.81
N ALA A 138 3.11 -7.45 16.08
CA ALA A 138 3.71 -6.27 15.47
C ALA A 138 4.12 -6.57 14.03
N SER A 139 3.33 -6.06 13.08
CA SER A 139 3.81 -5.38 11.86
C SER A 139 4.96 -6.04 11.07
N SER A 140 4.95 -7.36 10.87
CA SER A 140 5.94 -8.02 10.01
C SER A 140 5.52 -7.94 8.54
N LEU A 141 6.28 -7.19 7.73
CA LEU A 141 6.22 -7.26 6.27
C LEU A 141 6.66 -8.66 5.83
N SER A 142 5.84 -9.39 5.07
CA SER A 142 6.33 -10.67 4.50
C SER A 142 7.22 -10.40 3.30
N THR A 143 8.16 -11.29 3.00
CA THR A 143 9.01 -11.20 1.80
C THR A 143 8.20 -11.12 0.50
N LYS A 144 6.98 -11.68 0.48
CA LYS A 144 6.05 -11.58 -0.65
C LYS A 144 5.42 -10.20 -0.77
N ASP A 145 5.12 -9.56 0.35
CA ASP A 145 4.60 -8.18 0.36
C ASP A 145 5.72 -7.23 -0.10
N LEU A 146 6.91 -7.32 0.50
CA LEU A 146 8.11 -6.56 0.09
C LEU A 146 8.35 -6.68 -1.42
N PHE A 147 8.34 -7.91 -1.94
CA PHE A 147 8.49 -8.16 -3.36
C PHE A 147 7.40 -7.51 -4.22
N CYS A 148 6.11 -7.53 -3.81
CA CYS A 148 5.07 -6.84 -4.59
C CYS A 148 5.21 -5.32 -4.54
N LEU A 149 5.67 -4.73 -3.42
CA LEU A 149 5.96 -3.29 -3.34
C LEU A 149 7.13 -2.90 -4.27
N MET A 150 8.28 -3.56 -4.14
CA MET A 150 9.47 -3.34 -5.00
C MET A 150 9.15 -3.57 -6.48
N SER A 151 8.41 -4.64 -6.80
CA SER A 151 8.03 -4.94 -8.19
C SER A 151 6.99 -3.96 -8.75
N THR A 152 6.17 -3.34 -7.91
CA THR A 152 5.25 -2.27 -8.32
C THR A 152 6.03 -1.02 -8.71
N LEU A 153 6.99 -0.58 -7.88
CA LEU A 153 7.88 0.56 -8.21
C LEU A 153 8.63 0.34 -9.53
N ASN A 154 9.24 -0.83 -9.73
CA ASN A 154 9.90 -1.19 -11.00
C ASN A 154 8.95 -1.17 -12.21
N SER A 155 7.67 -1.49 -12.01
CA SER A 155 6.69 -1.47 -13.12
C SER A 155 6.26 -0.03 -13.47
N CYS A 156 6.29 0.87 -12.48
CA CYS A 156 5.92 2.28 -12.61
C CYS A 156 7.06 3.17 -13.14
N PHE A 157 8.31 2.84 -12.80
CA PHE A 157 9.49 3.70 -12.96
C PHE A 157 10.69 3.04 -13.67
N GLY A 158 10.63 1.73 -13.94
CA GLY A 158 11.62 1.07 -14.79
C GLY A 158 11.51 1.53 -16.26
N PRO A 159 12.60 1.46 -17.04
CA PRO A 159 13.89 0.86 -16.71
C PRO A 159 14.89 1.84 -16.05
N THR A 160 14.50 3.09 -15.82
CA THR A 160 15.40 4.16 -15.32
C THR A 160 15.98 3.88 -13.94
N TYR A 161 15.27 3.09 -13.13
CA TYR A 161 15.60 2.77 -11.73
C TYR A 161 15.34 1.29 -11.44
N ASP A 162 16.22 0.63 -10.68
CA ASP A 162 16.03 -0.75 -10.20
C ASP A 162 15.68 -0.80 -8.71
N PHE A 163 14.38 -0.82 -8.43
CA PHE A 163 13.84 -0.97 -7.08
C PHE A 163 13.88 -2.42 -6.57
N LEU A 164 14.38 -3.42 -7.33
CA LEU A 164 14.64 -4.76 -6.80
C LEU A 164 15.88 -4.79 -5.88
N THR A 165 16.58 -3.66 -5.75
CA THR A 165 17.67 -3.46 -4.79
C THR A 165 17.27 -2.74 -3.50
N ALA A 166 16.09 -2.10 -3.46
CA ALA A 166 15.60 -1.32 -2.32
C ALA A 166 15.55 -2.14 -1.02
N ARG A 167 15.82 -1.47 0.11
CA ARG A 167 15.85 -2.09 1.44
C ARG A 167 14.46 -2.11 2.07
N SER A 168 14.24 -2.98 3.05
CA SER A 168 12.94 -3.06 3.72
C SER A 168 12.62 -1.84 4.59
N ASP A 169 13.65 -1.15 5.12
CA ASP A 169 13.50 0.05 5.96
C ASP A 169 13.09 1.31 5.19
N GLU A 170 13.22 1.30 3.86
CA GLU A 170 12.68 2.34 2.96
C GLU A 170 11.17 2.21 2.75
N PHE A 171 10.57 1.09 3.16
CA PHE A 171 9.12 0.89 3.18
C PHE A 171 8.59 1.05 4.60
N CYS A 172 7.41 1.65 4.75
CA CYS A 172 6.76 1.84 6.04
C CYS A 172 5.36 1.23 6.01
N LEU A 173 4.90 0.67 7.14
CA LEU A 173 3.47 0.40 7.34
C LEU A 173 2.80 1.71 7.77
N GLU A 174 1.63 2.00 7.22
CA GLU A 174 0.91 3.25 7.44
C GLU A 174 -0.34 3.04 8.32
N PRO A 175 -0.84 4.10 9.00
CA PRO A 175 -2.00 4.02 9.88
C PRO A 175 -3.30 3.67 9.14
N GLU A 176 -4.39 3.53 9.91
CA GLU A 176 -5.73 3.36 9.37
C GLU A 176 -6.07 4.37 8.25
N LEU A 177 -6.88 3.90 7.30
CA LEU A 177 -7.28 4.63 6.09
C LEU A 177 -7.73 6.08 6.34
N TRP A 178 -8.44 6.35 7.44
CA TRP A 178 -8.96 7.69 7.72
C TRP A 178 -7.83 8.72 7.91
N LEU A 179 -6.71 8.32 8.53
CA LEU A 179 -5.58 9.19 8.82
C LEU A 179 -4.72 9.40 7.57
N VAL A 180 -4.54 8.34 6.76
CA VAL A 180 -3.92 8.44 5.42
C VAL A 180 -4.74 9.35 4.50
N LYS A 181 -6.08 9.21 4.49
CA LYS A 181 -6.98 10.13 3.75
C LYS A 181 -6.86 11.57 4.24
N HIS A 182 -6.79 11.78 5.56
CA HIS A 182 -6.66 13.10 6.15
C HIS A 182 -5.34 13.78 5.74
N TYR A 183 -4.22 13.05 5.83
CA TYR A 183 -2.92 13.52 5.36
C TYR A 183 -2.93 13.85 3.87
N ILE A 184 -3.41 12.94 3.00
CA ILE A 184 -3.49 13.18 1.55
C ILE A 184 -4.35 14.41 1.27
N SER A 185 -5.47 14.59 1.98
CA SER A 185 -6.31 15.78 1.82
C SER A 185 -5.60 17.06 2.23
N ARG A 186 -4.83 17.04 3.32
CA ARG A 186 -4.07 18.21 3.79
C ARG A 186 -2.91 18.52 2.83
N PHE A 187 -2.15 17.52 2.41
CA PHE A 187 -1.10 17.62 1.41
C PHE A 187 -1.64 18.22 0.12
N CYS A 188 -2.67 17.61 -0.48
CA CYS A 188 -3.22 18.07 -1.74
C CYS A 188 -3.85 19.46 -1.64
N SER A 189 -4.45 19.85 -0.50
CA SER A 189 -4.98 21.21 -0.30
C SER A 189 -3.93 22.33 -0.35
N ILE A 190 -2.63 21.99 -0.23
CA ILE A 190 -1.54 22.97 -0.32
C ILE A 190 -1.14 23.19 -1.80
N TYR A 191 -1.11 22.11 -2.59
CA TYR A 191 -0.50 22.10 -3.92
C TYR A 191 -1.50 22.03 -5.07
N VAL A 192 -2.64 21.35 -4.89
CA VAL A 192 -3.68 21.12 -5.90
C VAL A 192 -4.83 22.11 -5.67
N ASP A 193 -5.10 22.95 -6.66
CA ASP A 193 -6.18 23.93 -6.65
C ASP A 193 -7.55 23.22 -6.61
N LYS A 194 -8.39 23.58 -5.63
CA LYS A 194 -9.74 23.02 -5.42
C LYS A 194 -9.79 21.49 -5.24
N TYR A 195 -8.78 20.91 -4.57
CA TYR A 195 -8.77 19.48 -4.28
C TYR A 195 -10.04 18.98 -3.58
N GLU A 196 -10.68 19.81 -2.75
CA GLU A 196 -11.93 19.52 -2.06
C GLU A 196 -13.11 19.16 -2.99
N ASP A 197 -13.17 19.75 -4.19
CA ASP A 197 -14.18 19.43 -5.21
C ASP A 197 -13.88 18.07 -5.89
N LEU A 198 -12.59 17.74 -6.05
CA LEU A 198 -12.11 16.51 -6.70
C LEU A 198 -12.14 15.29 -5.77
N ALA A 199 -11.88 15.49 -4.47
CA ALA A 199 -11.69 14.43 -3.48
C ALA A 199 -12.84 13.40 -3.41
N PRO A 200 -14.14 13.79 -3.46
CA PRO A 200 -15.24 12.82 -3.45
C PRO A 200 -15.21 11.88 -4.66
N HIS A 201 -14.85 12.39 -5.84
CA HIS A 201 -14.74 11.57 -7.05
C HIS A 201 -13.52 10.65 -6.98
N LEU A 202 -12.36 11.19 -6.62
CA LEU A 202 -11.11 10.43 -6.41
C LEU A 202 -11.32 9.24 -5.46
N TRP A 203 -11.86 9.49 -4.27
CA TRP A 203 -12.05 8.44 -3.27
C TRP A 203 -13.17 7.46 -3.60
N LYS A 204 -14.11 7.83 -4.48
CA LYS A 204 -15.08 6.89 -5.05
C LYS A 204 -14.39 5.91 -6.00
N VAL A 205 -13.64 6.39 -6.98
CA VAL A 205 -12.97 5.52 -7.97
C VAL A 205 -11.93 4.61 -7.32
N ILE A 206 -11.15 5.13 -6.36
CA ILE A 206 -10.24 4.31 -5.53
C ILE A 206 -11.05 3.28 -4.71
N GLY A 207 -12.21 3.68 -4.17
CA GLY A 207 -13.13 2.79 -3.45
C GLY A 207 -13.58 1.60 -4.30
N ASP A 208 -14.05 1.87 -5.50
CA ASP A 208 -14.57 0.89 -6.46
C ASP A 208 -13.46 -0.07 -6.98
N GLU A 209 -12.20 0.39 -7.08
CA GLU A 209 -11.09 -0.40 -7.66
C GLU A 209 -10.26 -1.21 -6.64
N ILE A 210 -10.10 -0.77 -5.39
CA ILE A 210 -9.23 -1.49 -4.42
C ILE A 210 -9.88 -1.82 -3.07
N VAL A 211 -11.04 -1.23 -2.76
CA VAL A 211 -11.70 -1.32 -1.44
C VAL A 211 -10.72 -0.97 -0.30
N PRO A 212 -10.28 0.30 -0.17
CA PRO A 212 -9.17 0.69 0.72
C PRO A 212 -9.32 0.33 2.20
N ALA A 213 -10.56 0.11 2.68
CA ALA A 213 -10.83 -0.33 4.05
C ALA A 213 -10.38 -1.78 4.34
N GLN A 214 -10.13 -2.57 3.29
CA GLN A 214 -9.62 -3.95 3.38
C GLN A 214 -8.13 -4.05 3.01
N CYS A 215 -7.44 -2.93 2.82
CA CYS A 215 -6.03 -2.89 2.45
C CYS A 215 -5.10 -2.79 3.65
N CYS A 216 -3.97 -3.49 3.59
CA CYS A 216 -2.76 -3.00 4.25
C CYS A 216 -2.24 -1.81 3.45
N ILE A 217 -1.94 -0.70 4.12
CA ILE A 217 -1.43 0.52 3.49
C ILE A 217 0.07 0.62 3.81
N TYR A 218 0.88 0.71 2.77
CA TYR A 218 2.32 0.95 2.90
C TYR A 218 2.69 2.28 2.26
N SER A 219 3.84 2.83 2.63
CA SER A 219 4.50 3.90 1.89
C SER A 219 5.91 3.50 1.46
N TYR A 220 6.44 4.15 0.42
CA TYR A 220 7.86 4.13 0.06
C TYR A 220 8.46 5.50 0.30
N ARG A 221 9.44 5.53 1.21
CA ARG A 221 10.24 6.70 1.54
C ARG A 221 11.72 6.35 1.27
N PRO A 222 12.25 6.69 0.10
CA PRO A 222 13.67 6.56 -0.18
C PRO A 222 14.50 7.48 0.72
N ASP A 223 15.78 7.17 0.85
CA ASP A 223 16.76 8.14 1.32
C ASP A 223 16.99 9.21 0.24
N HIS A 224 16.56 10.44 0.53
CA HIS A 224 16.63 11.61 -0.35
C HIS A 224 18.05 11.96 -0.82
N LEU A 225 19.10 11.45 -0.17
CA LEU A 225 20.49 11.64 -0.60
C LEU A 225 20.94 10.59 -1.64
N SER A 226 20.26 9.45 -1.72
CA SER A 226 20.65 8.32 -2.57
C SER A 226 19.71 8.03 -3.74
N ASP A 227 18.42 8.38 -3.62
CA ASP A 227 17.43 8.14 -4.67
C ASP A 227 17.35 9.31 -5.67
N PRO A 228 17.75 9.12 -6.95
CA PRO A 228 17.64 10.19 -7.93
C PRO A 228 16.18 10.45 -8.33
N TYR A 229 15.25 9.49 -8.12
CA TYR A 229 13.83 9.73 -8.36
C TYR A 229 13.29 10.81 -7.39
N SER A 230 13.78 10.90 -6.15
CA SER A 230 13.33 11.89 -5.16
C SER A 230 14.11 13.20 -5.15
N SER A 231 15.12 13.33 -6.01
CA SER A 231 15.81 14.60 -6.23
C SER A 231 14.88 15.65 -6.87
N GLY A 232 15.09 16.94 -6.54
CA GLY A 232 14.32 18.05 -7.14
C GLY A 232 12.84 18.16 -6.76
N CYS A 233 12.35 17.39 -5.78
CA CYS A 233 10.97 17.47 -5.30
C CYS A 233 10.85 18.38 -4.05
N LEU A 234 9.87 19.28 -4.04
CA LEU A 234 9.51 20.10 -2.87
C LEU A 234 8.80 19.28 -1.78
N ALA A 235 7.92 18.38 -2.20
CA ALA A 235 7.16 17.48 -1.35
C ALA A 235 6.70 16.26 -2.17
N SER A 236 6.58 15.09 -1.55
CA SER A 236 5.98 13.92 -2.21
C SER A 236 5.46 12.89 -1.22
N PHE A 237 4.55 12.03 -1.69
CA PHE A 237 4.17 10.78 -1.02
C PHE A 237 4.08 9.64 -2.04
N ASN A 238 4.29 8.40 -1.58
CA ASN A 238 4.19 7.20 -2.42
C ASN A 238 3.45 6.10 -1.65
N TYR A 239 2.12 6.01 -1.78
CA TYR A 239 1.29 5.03 -1.05
C TYR A 239 0.98 3.79 -1.89
N PHE A 240 0.93 2.64 -1.23
CA PHE A 240 0.47 1.36 -1.78
C PHE A 240 -0.73 0.87 -0.97
N PHE A 241 -1.90 0.80 -1.60
CA PHE A 241 -3.09 0.18 -1.03
C PHE A 241 -3.09 -1.29 -1.47
N TYR A 242 -2.58 -2.18 -0.62
CA TYR A 242 -2.46 -3.60 -0.94
C TYR A 242 -3.65 -4.40 -0.39
N ASN A 243 -4.51 -4.85 -1.31
CA ASN A 243 -5.58 -5.79 -1.02
C ASN A 243 -5.14 -7.21 -1.42
N ARG A 244 -4.76 -8.06 -0.45
CA ARG A 244 -4.29 -9.42 -0.77
C ARG A 244 -5.43 -10.34 -1.23
N CYS A 245 -6.66 -10.09 -0.78
CA CYS A 245 -7.86 -10.80 -1.25
C CYS A 245 -8.09 -10.61 -2.77
N LEU A 246 -7.97 -9.38 -3.27
CA LEU A 246 -7.99 -9.07 -4.71
C LEU A 246 -6.68 -9.43 -5.41
N ARG A 247 -5.61 -9.71 -4.65
CA ARG A 247 -4.22 -9.86 -5.12
C ARG A 247 -3.76 -8.65 -5.94
N ARG A 248 -4.14 -7.45 -5.50
CA ARG A 248 -4.03 -6.20 -6.23
C ARG A 248 -3.40 -5.12 -5.33
N VAL A 249 -2.54 -4.30 -5.91
CA VAL A 249 -1.97 -3.10 -5.30
C VAL A 249 -2.42 -1.91 -6.12
N LEU A 250 -3.07 -0.94 -5.49
CA LEU A 250 -3.23 0.39 -6.08
C LEU A 250 -2.09 1.27 -5.57
N PHE A 251 -1.29 1.79 -6.50
CA PHE A 251 -0.20 2.72 -6.22
C PHE A 251 -0.71 4.14 -6.42
N PHE A 252 -0.53 4.99 -5.41
CA PHE A 252 -0.85 6.40 -5.46
C PHE A 252 0.38 7.21 -5.04
N SER A 253 1.07 7.75 -6.03
CA SER A 253 2.18 8.68 -5.84
C SER A 253 1.77 10.09 -6.27
N LEU A 254 2.24 11.10 -5.56
CA LEU A 254 2.16 12.48 -5.99
C LEU A 254 3.43 13.19 -5.54
N ARG A 255 4.07 13.88 -6.47
CA ARG A 255 5.24 14.73 -6.24
C ARG A 255 5.01 16.14 -6.76
N VAL A 256 5.56 17.08 -6.01
CA VAL A 256 5.58 18.50 -6.33
C VAL A 256 6.99 18.82 -6.77
N LEU A 257 7.20 19.10 -8.05
CA LEU A 257 8.52 19.38 -8.59
C LEU A 257 8.93 20.82 -8.28
N ASN A 258 10.20 21.02 -7.95
CA ASN A 258 10.81 22.34 -7.86
C ASN A 258 11.15 22.85 -9.27
N ASP A 259 10.13 23.24 -10.03
CA ASP A 259 10.33 23.99 -11.27
C ASP A 259 10.78 25.40 -10.86
N SER A 260 12.09 25.64 -10.90
CA SER A 260 12.61 27.00 -10.94
C SER A 260 12.01 27.65 -12.19
N LEU A 261 11.12 28.62 -12.00
CA LEU A 261 10.59 29.43 -13.09
C LEU A 261 11.79 29.96 -13.87
N VAL A 262 12.01 29.44 -15.07
CA VAL A 262 12.87 30.10 -16.04
C VAL A 262 12.09 31.33 -16.42
N GLU A 263 12.51 32.49 -15.91
CA GLU A 263 11.96 33.77 -16.31
C GLU A 263 12.12 33.86 -17.83
N ASP A 264 11.05 34.26 -18.53
CA ASP A 264 11.04 34.42 -19.99
C ASP A 264 11.95 35.61 -20.39
N GLU A 265 13.28 35.40 -20.40
CA GLU A 265 14.28 36.41 -20.80
C GLU A 265 14.29 36.71 -22.31
N ASP A 266 13.43 36.06 -23.11
CA ASP A 266 13.43 36.11 -24.58
C ASP A 266 12.56 37.23 -25.21
N GLU A 267 11.90 38.12 -24.42
CA GLU A 267 11.08 39.23 -24.96
C GLU A 267 11.72 40.64 -24.91
N LEU A 268 13.03 40.77 -24.65
CA LEU A 268 13.71 42.09 -24.49
C LEU A 268 14.92 42.37 -25.41
N ASN A 269 14.98 41.78 -26.62
CA ASN A 269 16.12 41.98 -27.53
C ASN A 269 15.82 42.37 -29.00
N GLU A 270 14.62 42.82 -29.34
CA GLU A 270 14.27 43.31 -30.70
C GLU A 270 13.94 44.82 -30.80
N SER A 271 14.39 45.65 -29.86
CA SER A 271 14.11 47.10 -29.86
C SER A 271 15.34 48.01 -29.79
N ASN A 272 16.43 47.69 -30.51
CA ASN A 272 17.60 48.59 -30.63
C ASN A 272 18.38 48.40 -31.96
N LEU A 273 17.68 48.37 -33.10
CA LEU A 273 18.29 48.48 -34.43
C LEU A 273 17.58 49.53 -35.31
N TYR A 274 17.75 50.81 -34.97
CA TYR A 274 17.56 51.97 -35.87
C TYR A 274 18.46 53.13 -35.46
#